data_AF-A0A6P8ZA91-F1
#
_entry.id   AF-A0A6P8ZA91-F1
#
_cell.length_a   1.000
_cell.length_b   1.000
_cell.length_c   1.000
_cell.angle_alpha   90.00
_cell.angle_beta   90.00
_cell.angle_gamma   90.00
#
_symmetry.space_group_name_H-M   'P 1'
#
loop_
_entity.id
_entity.type
_entity.pdbx_description
1 polymer ?
#
loop_
_entity_poly.entity_id
_entity_poly.type
_entity_poly.pdbx_seq_one_letter_code
_entity_poly.pdbx_strand_id
1 'polypeptide(L)'
;MQHGAHGASGRCVLLMVVGLATCNAYAVVTAIPEDDPSTGTTQEVSGVAHLPLTISNATVPYDQATLPTFLKKEDAMGFKRADQKIQMGSHNRLREAMIDIRNDIPTEGPHGASCEEAAEEPREPTTELTQNVTVMISGGFKAALKKLLSQYEAKSGYEVILVPGPSMGQSPQAIPNRLARGEKADVVIMVGDALTSLEKGNWTQPGSRTELADSSIGMVVKKGDPWPDIKTVTAFRNTLLEAKSIAYSDSASGTYISSQLFKKLGIEDRVKDKAHMIECIPVASEVAKGNYALGFQQVSELLPVHGVDLVGEVPDEVQLITRYAGAVIAEAVNQKEGEALLSFLSSPEAQDIIHAAGLRSVRAENGGSSCRSSHTANAVFILLALITILF
;
A
#
# COMPACT_ATOMS: atom_id res chain seq x y z
N MET A 1 -73.34 -30.82 9.21
CA MET A 1 -72.19 -31.66 9.61
C MET A 1 -70.94 -30.99 9.03
N GLN A 2 -70.44 -29.93 9.68
CA GLN A 2 -69.31 -29.96 10.63
C GLN A 2 -68.09 -30.76 10.10
N HIS A 3 -67.08 -30.04 9.61
CA HIS A 3 -65.75 -30.03 10.22
C HIS A 3 -65.01 -28.75 9.80
N GLY A 4 -64.56 -27.98 10.80
CA GLY A 4 -63.82 -26.74 10.62
C GLY A 4 -62.33 -26.98 10.48
N ALA A 5 -61.65 -26.08 9.76
CA ALA A 5 -60.21 -25.91 9.82
C ALA A 5 -59.94 -24.60 10.57
N HIS A 6 -59.40 -24.72 11.78
CA HIS A 6 -58.86 -23.61 12.55
C HIS A 6 -57.64 -23.03 11.83
N GLY A 7 -57.60 -21.70 11.69
CA GLY A 7 -56.40 -20.98 11.34
C GLY A 7 -55.43 -20.95 12.52
N ALA A 8 -54.20 -21.39 12.28
CA ALA A 8 -53.05 -21.11 13.13
C ALA A 8 -52.10 -20.18 12.36
N SER A 9 -51.99 -18.94 12.80
CA SER A 9 -50.99 -17.99 12.29
C SER A 9 -49.64 -18.31 12.93
N GLY A 10 -48.84 -19.18 12.31
CA GLY A 10 -47.44 -19.35 12.68
C GLY A 10 -46.58 -18.23 12.11
N ARG A 11 -45.81 -17.53 12.96
CA ARG A 11 -44.80 -16.55 12.52
C ARG A 11 -43.49 -17.30 12.23
N CYS A 12 -43.02 -17.31 10.98
CA CYS A 12 -41.67 -17.75 10.67
C CYS A 12 -40.65 -16.67 11.05
N VAL A 13 -39.67 -17.01 11.88
CA VAL A 13 -38.49 -16.17 12.13
C VAL A 13 -37.41 -16.55 11.14
N LEU A 14 -36.99 -15.61 10.28
CA LEU A 14 -35.89 -15.80 9.35
C LEU A 14 -34.57 -15.46 10.06
N LEU A 15 -33.73 -16.46 10.33
CA LEU A 15 -32.37 -16.25 10.81
C LEU A 15 -31.39 -16.37 9.63
N MET A 16 -30.85 -15.25 9.14
CA MET A 16 -29.73 -15.28 8.19
C MET A 16 -28.43 -15.47 8.97
N VAL A 17 -27.78 -16.62 8.78
CA VAL A 17 -26.40 -16.83 9.20
C VAL A 17 -25.52 -16.78 7.95
N VAL A 18 -24.76 -15.70 7.79
CA VAL A 18 -23.77 -15.56 6.71
C VAL A 18 -22.44 -16.13 7.23
N GLY A 19 -22.15 -17.38 6.87
CA GLY A 19 -20.85 -18.01 7.13
C GLY A 19 -19.92 -17.81 5.94
N LEU A 20 -18.87 -17.02 6.09
CA LEU A 20 -17.80 -16.88 5.10
C LEU A 20 -16.76 -17.99 5.31
N ALA A 21 -17.00 -19.15 4.70
CA ALA A 21 -15.96 -20.13 4.44
C ALA A 21 -16.15 -20.66 3.02
N THR A 22 -15.26 -20.24 2.13
CA THR A 22 -15.22 -20.51 0.67
C THR A 22 -16.31 -19.83 -0.15
N CYS A 23 -15.94 -19.40 -1.36
CA CYS A 23 -16.78 -18.66 -2.30
C CYS A 23 -18.07 -19.43 -2.63
N ASN A 24 -19.14 -19.23 -1.88
CA ASN A 24 -20.55 -19.34 -2.26
C ASN A 24 -21.42 -18.87 -1.09
N ALA A 25 -22.36 -17.96 -1.35
CA ALA A 25 -23.39 -17.60 -0.37
C ALA A 25 -24.48 -18.68 -0.37
N TYR A 26 -24.72 -19.33 0.77
CA TYR A 26 -25.84 -20.25 0.94
C TYR A 26 -26.81 -19.67 1.97
N ALA A 27 -28.12 -19.79 1.71
CA ALA A 27 -29.14 -19.57 2.71
C ALA A 27 -29.50 -20.93 3.33
N VAL A 28 -29.31 -21.08 4.64
CA VAL A 28 -29.82 -22.24 5.39
C VAL A 28 -31.16 -21.83 5.98
N VAL A 29 -32.26 -22.41 5.47
CA VAL A 29 -33.57 -22.25 6.08
C VAL A 29 -33.71 -23.34 7.13
N THR A 30 -33.63 -22.97 8.40
CA THR A 30 -34.02 -23.85 9.52
C THR A 30 -35.44 -23.51 9.92
N ALA A 31 -36.37 -24.44 9.72
CA ALA A 31 -37.67 -24.37 10.38
C ALA A 31 -37.49 -24.90 11.80
N ILE A 32 -37.67 -24.05 12.81
CA ILE A 32 -37.73 -24.48 14.21
C ILE A 32 -39.19 -24.91 14.45
N PRO A 33 -39.47 -26.19 14.76
CA PRO A 33 -40.80 -26.54 15.26
C PRO A 33 -40.99 -25.92 16.64
N GLU A 34 -42.13 -25.27 16.88
CA GLU A 34 -42.53 -24.93 18.25
C GLU A 34 -42.77 -26.23 19.03
N ASP A 35 -42.29 -26.28 20.28
CA ASP A 35 -42.50 -27.39 21.19
C ASP A 35 -44.00 -27.66 21.39
N ASP A 36 -44.49 -28.81 20.91
CA ASP A 36 -45.70 -29.43 21.45
C ASP A 36 -45.28 -30.24 22.68
N PRO A 37 -45.73 -29.91 23.91
CA PRO A 37 -45.27 -30.57 25.13
C PRO A 37 -45.80 -32.01 25.31
N SER A 38 -46.34 -32.66 24.27
CA SER A 38 -46.98 -33.98 24.40
C SER A 38 -46.33 -35.16 23.66
N THR A 39 -45.26 -34.97 22.86
CA THR A 39 -44.60 -36.11 22.18
C THR A 39 -43.07 -35.96 22.14
N GLY A 40 -42.37 -36.61 23.06
CA GLY A 40 -40.91 -36.55 23.20
C GLY A 40 -40.12 -37.31 22.12
N THR A 41 -40.09 -36.78 20.88
CA THR A 41 -39.13 -37.23 19.84
C THR A 41 -38.96 -36.17 18.75
N THR A 42 -37.75 -35.63 18.58
CA THR A 42 -37.36 -34.76 17.46
C THR A 42 -36.77 -35.60 16.31
N GLN A 43 -37.29 -35.42 15.09
CA GLN A 43 -36.69 -35.92 13.85
C GLN A 43 -36.19 -34.72 13.02
N GLU A 44 -34.90 -34.70 12.69
CA GLU A 44 -34.30 -33.73 11.76
C GLU A 44 -34.64 -34.11 10.31
N VAL A 45 -35.14 -33.15 9.53
CA VAL A 45 -35.20 -33.25 8.05
C VAL A 45 -34.49 -32.03 7.48
N SER A 46 -33.35 -32.24 6.82
CA SER A 46 -32.65 -31.19 6.07
C SER A 46 -32.84 -31.40 4.57
N GLY A 47 -33.19 -30.33 3.86
CA GLY A 47 -33.25 -30.28 2.40
C GLY A 47 -32.71 -28.94 1.91
N VAL A 48 -31.84 -28.95 0.90
CA VAL A 48 -31.21 -27.75 0.33
C VAL A 48 -31.89 -27.43 -1.00
N ALA A 49 -32.38 -26.20 -1.16
CA ALA A 49 -32.91 -25.69 -2.43
C ALA A 49 -32.00 -24.55 -2.95
N HIS A 50 -31.66 -24.59 -4.24
CA HIS A 50 -30.87 -23.55 -4.91
C HIS A 50 -31.80 -22.64 -5.73
N LEU A 51 -31.82 -21.34 -5.42
CA LEU A 51 -32.48 -20.31 -6.22
C LEU A 51 -31.52 -19.12 -6.43
N PRO A 52 -31.37 -18.58 -7.64
CA PRO A 52 -30.58 -17.38 -7.88
C PRO A 52 -31.39 -16.12 -7.53
N LEU A 53 -30.82 -15.24 -6.70
CA LEU A 53 -31.40 -13.92 -6.40
C LEU A 53 -30.67 -12.83 -7.19
N THR A 54 -31.42 -12.04 -7.96
CA THR A 54 -30.98 -10.76 -8.55
C THR A 54 -31.47 -9.65 -7.63
N ILE A 55 -30.58 -8.80 -7.09
CA ILE A 55 -30.96 -7.69 -6.22
C ILE A 55 -31.15 -6.44 -7.07
N SER A 56 -32.37 -5.89 -7.08
CA SER A 56 -32.70 -4.57 -7.62
C SER A 56 -32.67 -3.52 -6.50
N ASN A 57 -32.08 -2.37 -6.78
CA ASN A 57 -31.96 -1.25 -5.84
C ASN A 57 -33.33 -0.66 -5.47
N ALA A 58 -33.65 -0.63 -4.18
CA ALA A 58 -34.73 0.20 -3.64
C ALA A 58 -34.18 1.05 -2.49
N THR A 59 -34.29 2.37 -2.65
CA THR A 59 -33.97 3.40 -1.65
C THR A 59 -35.07 3.45 -0.60
N VAL A 60 -34.73 3.44 0.69
CA VAL A 60 -35.67 3.61 1.81
C VAL A 60 -35.36 4.93 2.53
N PRO A 61 -36.36 5.78 2.84
CA PRO A 61 -36.14 7.10 3.43
C PRO A 61 -35.78 7.02 4.93
N TYR A 62 -34.98 7.99 5.36
CA TYR A 62 -34.49 8.21 6.73
C TYR A 62 -35.55 8.94 7.58
N ASP A 63 -35.90 8.37 8.74
CA ASP A 63 -36.78 8.99 9.74
C ASP A 63 -36.05 9.16 11.08
N GLN A 64 -36.03 10.40 11.58
CA GLN A 64 -35.38 10.82 12.83
C GLN A 64 -36.32 10.66 14.03
N ALA A 65 -36.53 9.44 14.51
CA ALA A 65 -37.17 9.24 15.81
C ALA A 65 -36.91 7.84 16.37
N THR A 66 -35.68 7.53 16.82
CA THR A 66 -35.42 6.46 17.81
C THR A 66 -33.96 6.46 18.31
N LEU A 67 -33.68 7.27 19.33
CA LEU A 67 -32.65 7.03 20.34
C LEU A 67 -33.32 7.35 21.68
N PRO A 68 -33.34 6.44 22.68
CA PRO A 68 -32.13 6.19 23.47
C PRO A 68 -32.06 4.83 24.23
N THR A 69 -31.11 3.93 23.91
CA THR A 69 -30.68 2.88 24.86
C THR A 69 -29.24 2.39 24.63
N PHE A 70 -28.25 3.29 24.63
CA PHE A 70 -26.83 2.90 24.70
C PHE A 70 -26.01 3.88 25.53
N LEU A 71 -26.44 4.12 26.78
CA LEU A 71 -25.62 4.73 27.82
C LEU A 71 -25.93 4.04 29.15
N LYS A 72 -25.35 2.85 29.34
CA LYS A 72 -25.18 2.17 30.64
C LYS A 72 -24.33 0.90 30.47
N LYS A 73 -23.04 1.07 30.15
CA LYS A 73 -22.00 0.05 30.40
C LYS A 73 -20.55 0.56 30.29
N GLU A 74 -20.28 1.78 30.75
CA GLU A 74 -18.90 2.31 30.83
C GLU A 74 -18.25 2.22 32.21
N ASP A 75 -18.96 1.78 33.27
CA ASP A 75 -18.39 1.70 34.63
C ASP A 75 -17.86 0.31 35.04
N ALA A 76 -17.62 -0.61 34.10
CA ALA A 76 -17.18 -1.99 34.41
C ALA A 76 -15.74 -2.33 34.01
N MET A 77 -14.94 -1.39 33.52
CA MET A 77 -13.51 -1.62 33.22
C MET A 77 -12.67 -0.41 33.66
N GLY A 78 -12.16 -0.49 34.88
CA GLY A 78 -11.46 0.58 35.60
C GLY A 78 -10.20 1.13 34.90
N PHE A 79 -10.40 2.06 33.98
CA PHE A 79 -9.36 2.98 33.50
C PHE A 79 -9.41 4.28 34.31
N LYS A 80 -8.34 4.55 35.06
CA LYS A 80 -8.13 5.83 35.75
C LYS A 80 -7.95 6.93 34.69
N ARG A 81 -8.82 7.94 34.72
CA ARG A 81 -8.64 9.20 33.98
C ARG A 81 -7.41 9.93 34.52
N ALA A 82 -6.45 10.21 33.64
CA ALA A 82 -5.46 11.24 33.86
C ALA A 82 -6.04 12.56 33.32
N ASP A 83 -6.25 13.52 34.22
CA ASP A 83 -6.54 14.90 33.87
C ASP A 83 -5.31 15.52 33.19
N GLN A 84 -5.44 15.95 31.94
CA GLN A 84 -4.48 16.86 31.34
C GLN A 84 -5.21 18.01 30.64
N LYS A 85 -5.00 19.19 31.22
CA LYS A 85 -5.52 20.48 30.79
C LYS A 85 -5.12 20.77 29.35
N ILE A 86 -6.12 21.13 28.56
CA ILE A 86 -5.98 21.77 27.25
C ILE A 86 -5.36 23.15 27.48
N GLN A 87 -4.16 23.37 26.94
CA GLN A 87 -3.58 24.69 26.80
C GLN A 87 -3.50 25.00 25.32
N MET A 88 -4.43 25.84 24.85
CA MET A 88 -4.37 26.47 23.53
C MET A 88 -3.11 27.33 23.47
N GLY A 89 -2.24 27.05 22.50
CA GLY A 89 -1.04 27.83 22.25
C GLY A 89 -0.45 27.52 20.88
N SER A 90 -0.38 28.56 20.04
CA SER A 90 0.49 28.67 18.86
C SER A 90 -0.05 28.21 17.50
N HIS A 91 -1.20 28.77 17.10
CA HIS A 91 -1.37 29.24 15.71
C HIS A 91 -0.71 30.62 15.60
N ASN A 92 0.49 30.69 15.02
CA ASN A 92 1.12 31.88 14.40
C ASN A 92 2.64 31.71 14.35
N ARG A 93 3.14 30.97 13.36
CA ARG A 93 4.47 31.19 12.77
C ARG A 93 4.41 30.70 11.34
N LEU A 94 4.21 31.62 10.40
CA LEU A 94 4.65 31.63 9.00
C LEU A 94 4.03 32.86 8.29
N ARG A 95 4.04 34.02 8.98
CA ARG A 95 3.61 35.32 8.44
C ARG A 95 4.66 36.42 8.65
N GLU A 96 5.94 36.02 8.68
CA GLU A 96 7.09 36.93 8.73
C GLU A 96 8.12 36.48 7.70
N ALA A 97 7.92 36.90 6.46
CA ALA A 97 8.98 37.10 5.46
C ALA A 97 8.37 37.79 4.23
N MET A 98 7.91 39.04 4.37
CA MET A 98 7.69 39.97 3.26
C MET A 98 7.30 41.36 3.77
N ILE A 99 8.24 42.08 4.38
CA ILE A 99 8.24 43.54 4.48
C ILE A 99 9.69 43.98 4.39
N ASP A 100 10.13 44.47 3.23
CA ASP A 100 10.82 45.76 3.13
C ASP A 100 11.09 46.17 1.67
N ILE A 101 11.20 47.47 1.48
CA ILE A 101 11.40 48.24 0.23
C ILE A 101 10.10 48.80 -0.38
N ARG A 102 9.61 49.88 0.23
CA ARG A 102 9.10 51.04 -0.51
C ARG A 102 9.14 52.29 0.36
N ASN A 103 10.14 53.14 0.14
CA ASN A 103 10.08 54.57 0.41
C ASN A 103 11.10 55.23 -0.51
N ASP A 104 10.59 55.97 -1.51
CA ASP A 104 11.09 57.29 -1.88
C ASP A 104 10.16 57.89 -2.94
N ILE A 105 9.48 58.96 -2.54
CA ILE A 105 8.76 59.90 -3.40
C ILE A 105 9.53 61.21 -3.34
N PRO A 106 9.74 61.88 -4.48
CA PRO A 106 9.60 63.33 -4.51
C PRO A 106 8.54 63.78 -5.51
N THR A 107 7.75 64.75 -5.06
CA THR A 107 6.74 65.52 -5.78
C THR A 107 7.37 66.54 -6.73
N GLU A 108 6.78 66.77 -7.93
CA GLU A 108 6.29 68.05 -8.53
C GLU A 108 5.73 67.77 -9.96
N GLY A 109 4.59 68.37 -10.35
CA GLY A 109 3.84 68.14 -11.62
C GLY A 109 4.19 69.13 -12.76
N PRO A 110 3.27 69.52 -13.69
CA PRO A 110 2.05 68.90 -14.23
C PRO A 110 1.99 68.89 -15.80
N HIS A 111 0.83 68.50 -16.37
CA HIS A 111 0.41 68.34 -17.79
C HIS A 111 0.31 66.86 -18.20
N GLY A 112 -0.81 66.28 -18.63
CA GLY A 112 -2.00 66.82 -19.27
C GLY A 112 -2.18 66.10 -20.60
N ALA A 113 -2.82 64.92 -20.61
CA ALA A 113 -3.43 64.31 -21.80
C ALA A 113 -4.22 63.06 -21.39
N SER A 114 -5.51 63.09 -21.67
CA SER A 114 -6.46 61.98 -21.68
C SER A 114 -6.16 61.00 -22.81
N CYS A 115 -6.24 59.70 -22.55
CA CYS A 115 -6.69 58.68 -23.50
C CYS A 115 -7.36 57.55 -22.72
N GLU A 116 -8.59 57.22 -23.08
CA GLU A 116 -9.37 56.10 -22.59
C GLU A 116 -8.71 54.78 -23.02
N GLU A 117 -8.42 53.89 -22.06
CA GLU A 117 -8.08 52.50 -22.32
C GLU A 117 -9.05 51.64 -21.51
N ALA A 118 -9.73 50.75 -22.22
CA ALA A 118 -10.80 49.92 -21.70
C ALA A 118 -10.32 49.12 -20.48
N ALA A 119 -11.10 49.17 -19.40
CA ALA A 119 -10.87 48.37 -18.20
C ALA A 119 -10.97 46.89 -18.56
N GLU A 120 -9.82 46.22 -18.68
CA GLU A 120 -9.75 44.77 -18.59
C GLU A 120 -9.95 44.41 -17.12
N GLU A 121 -11.07 43.73 -16.82
CA GLU A 121 -11.35 43.25 -15.47
C GLU A 121 -10.15 42.44 -14.94
N PRO A 122 -9.72 42.63 -13.68
CA PRO A 122 -8.69 41.79 -13.11
C PRO A 122 -9.22 40.37 -13.08
N ARG A 123 -8.72 39.50 -13.96
CA ARG A 123 -8.91 38.06 -13.80
C ARG A 123 -8.26 37.70 -12.48
N GLU A 124 -9.09 37.40 -11.49
CA GLU A 124 -8.64 36.77 -10.26
C GLU A 124 -7.73 35.59 -10.66
N PRO A 125 -6.55 35.42 -10.03
CA PRO A 125 -5.76 34.24 -10.29
C PRO A 125 -6.61 33.04 -9.87
N THR A 126 -7.10 32.28 -10.85
CA THR A 126 -7.61 30.95 -10.63
C THR A 126 -6.46 30.16 -10.03
N THR A 127 -6.48 30.04 -8.71
CA THR A 127 -5.77 28.99 -8.00
C THR A 127 -6.37 27.70 -8.53
N GLU A 128 -5.81 27.14 -9.60
CA GLU A 128 -6.10 25.77 -9.99
C GLU A 128 -5.86 24.93 -8.74
N LEU A 129 -6.92 24.30 -8.23
CA LEU A 129 -6.80 23.34 -7.15
C LEU A 129 -5.99 22.18 -7.72
N THR A 130 -4.68 22.22 -7.53
CA THR A 130 -3.79 21.11 -7.89
C THR A 130 -4.34 19.86 -7.23
N GLN A 131 -4.76 18.90 -8.06
CA GLN A 131 -5.36 17.67 -7.56
C GLN A 131 -4.24 16.82 -6.95
N ASN A 132 -4.35 16.52 -5.66
CA ASN A 132 -3.29 15.86 -4.90
C ASN A 132 -3.42 14.35 -4.97
N VAL A 133 -2.33 13.65 -5.29
CA VAL A 133 -2.23 12.19 -5.23
C VAL A 133 -1.41 11.78 -4.01
N THR A 134 -2.06 11.15 -3.03
CA THR A 134 -1.40 10.69 -1.80
C THR A 134 -0.81 9.30 -2.01
N VAL A 135 0.50 9.17 -1.82
CA VAL A 135 1.25 7.93 -2.05
C VAL A 135 1.88 7.42 -0.75
N MET A 136 1.37 6.31 -0.23
CA MET A 136 2.07 5.57 0.82
C MET A 136 3.19 4.74 0.21
N ILE A 137 4.45 5.02 0.58
CA ILE A 137 5.62 4.45 -0.09
C ILE A 137 6.65 3.88 0.88
N SER A 138 7.16 2.69 0.58
CA SER A 138 8.30 2.14 1.31
C SER A 138 9.64 2.59 0.76
N GLY A 139 10.66 2.51 1.61
CA GLY A 139 11.93 3.20 1.37
C GLY A 139 12.62 2.81 0.06
N GLY A 140 12.56 1.54 -0.36
CA GLY A 140 13.30 1.06 -1.52
C GLY A 140 12.93 1.67 -2.87
N PHE A 141 11.71 2.19 -3.05
CA PHE A 141 11.35 2.92 -4.29
C PHE A 141 11.33 4.45 -4.11
N LYS A 142 11.41 4.94 -2.86
CA LYS A 142 11.22 6.35 -2.52
C LYS A 142 12.23 7.28 -3.18
N ALA A 143 13.49 6.87 -3.28
CA ALA A 143 14.54 7.70 -3.88
C ALA A 143 14.30 7.90 -5.38
N ALA A 144 13.87 6.86 -6.10
CA ALA A 144 13.51 6.95 -7.51
C ALA A 144 12.28 7.85 -7.71
N LEU A 145 11.20 7.61 -6.95
CA LEU A 145 9.99 8.44 -7.05
C LEU A 145 10.29 9.92 -6.81
N LYS A 146 11.06 10.26 -5.76
CA LYS A 146 11.45 11.65 -5.47
C LYS A 146 12.16 12.34 -6.63
N LYS A 147 13.02 11.63 -7.36
CA LYS A 147 13.72 12.18 -8.54
C LYS A 147 12.79 12.33 -9.74
N LEU A 148 11.74 11.53 -9.81
CA LEU A 148 10.75 11.51 -10.88
C LEU A 148 9.59 12.50 -10.66
N LEU A 149 9.38 12.98 -9.43
CA LEU A 149 8.26 13.87 -9.11
C LEU A 149 8.22 15.11 -9.99
N SER A 150 9.31 15.89 -10.07
CA SER A 150 9.31 17.13 -10.84
C SER A 150 8.95 16.92 -12.32
N GLN A 151 9.36 15.79 -12.91
CA GLN A 151 9.00 15.43 -14.28
C GLN A 151 7.51 15.05 -14.39
N TYR A 152 7.02 14.23 -13.46
CA TYR A 152 5.63 13.78 -13.45
C TYR A 152 4.67 14.94 -13.22
N GLU A 153 4.89 15.74 -12.18
CA GLU A 153 4.02 16.84 -11.76
C GLU A 153 3.93 17.92 -12.85
N ALA A 154 5.05 18.22 -13.54
CA ALA A 154 5.05 19.13 -14.69
C ALA A 154 4.26 18.59 -15.90
N LYS A 155 4.20 17.27 -16.08
CA LYS A 155 3.51 16.60 -17.19
C LYS A 155 2.03 16.39 -16.91
N SER A 156 1.67 16.11 -15.66
CA SER A 156 0.31 15.72 -15.26
C SER A 156 -0.50 16.89 -14.71
N GLY A 157 0.15 17.90 -14.11
CA GLY A 157 -0.52 18.93 -13.33
C GLY A 157 -0.99 18.47 -11.95
N TYR A 158 -0.63 17.25 -11.52
CA TYR A 158 -0.94 16.73 -10.18
C TYR A 158 0.22 16.97 -9.22
N GLU A 159 -0.08 17.22 -7.95
CA GLU A 159 0.92 17.24 -6.87
C GLU A 159 0.93 15.88 -6.16
N VAL A 160 2.12 15.34 -5.89
CA VAL A 160 2.26 14.03 -5.24
C VAL A 160 2.67 14.18 -3.78
N ILE A 161 1.79 13.77 -2.87
CA ILE A 161 2.04 13.79 -1.43
C ILE A 161 2.61 12.43 -0.99
N LEU A 162 3.87 12.40 -0.57
CA LEU A 162 4.53 11.18 -0.11
C LEU A 162 4.32 10.92 1.39
N VAL A 163 3.84 9.72 1.73
CA VAL A 163 3.70 9.21 3.09
C VAL A 163 4.63 8.00 3.28
N PRO A 164 5.83 8.18 3.85
CA PRO A 164 6.77 7.08 4.01
C PRO A 164 6.35 6.07 5.10
N GLY A 165 6.60 4.78 4.84
CA GLY A 165 6.44 3.72 5.84
C GLY A 165 7.00 2.38 5.39
N PRO A 166 7.48 1.50 6.29
CA PRO A 166 7.94 0.18 5.90
C PRO A 166 6.79 -0.65 5.32
N SER A 167 7.10 -1.55 4.38
CA SER A 167 6.10 -2.42 3.74
C SER A 167 5.52 -3.49 4.66
N MET A 168 6.14 -3.70 5.82
CA MET A 168 5.86 -4.78 6.76
C MET A 168 6.33 -4.37 8.16
N GLY A 169 6.11 -5.25 9.14
CA GLY A 169 6.52 -5.04 10.52
C GLY A 169 5.41 -4.51 11.43
N GLN A 170 5.71 -4.39 12.72
CA GLN A 170 4.76 -4.01 13.77
C GLN A 170 4.76 -2.52 14.09
N SER A 171 5.67 -1.74 13.49
CA SER A 171 5.72 -0.29 13.68
C SER A 171 4.38 0.34 13.30
N PRO A 172 3.86 1.31 14.08
CA PRO A 172 2.69 2.09 13.67
C PRO A 172 2.89 2.78 12.33
N GLN A 173 4.13 3.06 11.92
CA GLN A 173 4.39 3.74 10.64
C GLN A 173 4.36 2.79 9.43
N ALA A 174 4.28 1.47 9.64
CA ALA A 174 4.18 0.50 8.56
C ALA A 174 2.91 0.72 7.73
N ILE A 175 3.02 0.59 6.40
CA ILE A 175 1.93 0.85 5.46
C ILE A 175 0.68 0.02 5.80
N PRO A 176 0.76 -1.31 6.04
CA PRO A 176 -0.41 -2.09 6.44
C PRO A 176 -1.07 -1.57 7.72
N ASN A 177 -0.27 -1.14 8.71
CA ASN A 177 -0.78 -0.64 9.99
C ASN A 177 -1.42 0.76 9.85
N ARG A 178 -0.95 1.58 8.91
CA ARG A 178 -1.57 2.86 8.54
C ARG A 178 -2.94 2.65 7.90
N LEU A 179 -3.01 1.78 6.90
CA LEU A 179 -4.25 1.45 6.22
C LEU A 179 -5.28 0.83 7.18
N ALA A 180 -4.84 -0.12 8.02
CA ALA A 180 -5.70 -0.79 9.00
C ALA A 180 -6.35 0.17 10.01
N ARG A 181 -5.70 1.30 10.34
CA ARG A 181 -6.27 2.33 11.23
C ARG A 181 -7.03 3.43 10.50
N GLY A 182 -7.22 3.31 9.18
CA GLY A 182 -8.02 4.23 8.38
C GLY A 182 -7.28 5.45 7.83
N GLU A 183 -5.94 5.48 7.84
CA GLU A 183 -5.22 6.51 7.09
C GLU A 183 -5.49 6.35 5.59
N LYS A 184 -5.81 7.46 4.92
CA LYS A 184 -6.17 7.47 3.50
C LYS A 184 -4.94 7.65 2.62
N ALA A 185 -4.94 6.97 1.48
CA ALA A 185 -3.97 7.12 0.40
C ALA A 185 -4.66 6.78 -0.93
N ASP A 186 -4.12 7.31 -2.03
CA ASP A 186 -4.57 6.99 -3.38
C ASP A 186 -3.77 5.82 -3.96
N VAL A 187 -2.46 5.79 -3.69
CA VAL A 187 -1.53 4.77 -4.18
C VAL A 187 -0.70 4.21 -3.04
N VAL A 188 -0.43 2.90 -3.09
CA VAL A 188 0.63 2.26 -2.31
C VAL A 188 1.76 1.84 -3.23
N ILE A 189 3.01 2.07 -2.82
CA ILE A 189 4.22 1.55 -3.49
C ILE A 189 5.08 0.83 -2.44
N MET A 190 5.21 -0.49 -2.58
CA MET A 190 5.79 -1.31 -1.53
C MET A 190 6.37 -2.61 -2.07
N VAL A 191 6.92 -3.44 -1.16
CA VAL A 191 7.40 -4.79 -1.48
C VAL A 191 6.25 -5.63 -2.04
N GLY A 192 6.47 -6.26 -3.20
CA GLY A 192 5.46 -6.97 -3.97
C GLY A 192 4.71 -8.06 -3.21
N ASP A 193 5.42 -8.85 -2.38
CA ASP A 193 4.78 -9.89 -1.55
C ASP A 193 3.86 -9.29 -0.49
N ALA A 194 4.27 -8.18 0.13
CA ALA A 194 3.45 -7.48 1.10
C ALA A 194 2.24 -6.79 0.42
N LEU A 195 2.42 -6.29 -0.81
CA LEU A 195 1.31 -5.81 -1.63
C LEU A 195 0.31 -6.92 -1.95
N THR A 196 0.78 -8.14 -2.23
CA THR A 196 -0.09 -9.31 -2.45
C THR A 196 -0.94 -9.65 -1.23
N SER A 197 -0.46 -9.42 0.00
CA SER A 197 -1.28 -9.53 1.19
C SER A 197 -2.38 -8.46 1.25
N LEU A 198 -2.10 -7.23 0.82
CA LEU A 198 -3.10 -6.17 0.73
C LEU A 198 -4.16 -6.47 -0.33
N GLU A 199 -3.75 -6.99 -1.50
CA GLU A 199 -4.66 -7.44 -2.56
C GLU A 199 -5.60 -8.54 -2.07
N LYS A 200 -5.09 -9.55 -1.36
CA LYS A 200 -5.91 -10.61 -0.74
C LYS A 200 -6.89 -10.07 0.30
N GLY A 201 -6.55 -8.96 0.93
CA GLY A 201 -7.42 -8.25 1.87
C GLY A 201 -8.38 -7.25 1.21
N ASN A 202 -8.44 -7.18 -0.13
CA ASN A 202 -9.24 -6.22 -0.89
C ASN A 202 -8.95 -4.75 -0.58
N TRP A 203 -7.73 -4.43 -0.11
CA TRP A 203 -7.32 -3.05 0.16
C TRP A 203 -7.02 -2.26 -1.11
N THR A 204 -6.71 -2.95 -2.21
CA THR A 204 -6.33 -2.36 -3.49
C THR A 204 -7.40 -2.60 -4.54
N GLN A 205 -7.49 -1.67 -5.50
CA GLN A 205 -8.36 -1.81 -6.66
C GLN A 205 -7.92 -3.03 -7.48
N PRO A 206 -8.81 -3.99 -7.79
CA PRO A 206 -8.47 -5.16 -8.59
C PRO A 206 -7.88 -4.76 -9.95
N GLY A 207 -6.76 -5.40 -10.33
CA GLY A 207 -6.09 -5.15 -11.60
C GLY A 207 -5.21 -3.90 -11.66
N SER A 208 -5.14 -3.09 -10.59
CA SER A 208 -4.30 -1.87 -10.56
C SER A 208 -2.81 -2.13 -10.27
N ARG A 209 -2.45 -3.37 -9.95
CA ARG A 209 -1.07 -3.76 -9.62
C ARG A 209 -0.14 -3.48 -10.80
N THR A 210 0.93 -2.74 -10.53
CA THR A 210 1.98 -2.42 -11.48
C THR A 210 3.34 -2.78 -10.89
N GLU A 211 4.07 -3.66 -11.58
CA GLU A 211 5.46 -4.00 -11.25
C GLU A 211 6.37 -2.83 -11.64
N LEU A 212 7.24 -2.37 -10.73
CA LEU A 212 8.01 -1.15 -10.93
C LEU A 212 9.51 -1.41 -11.10
N ALA A 213 10.12 -2.11 -10.14
CA ALA A 213 11.56 -2.37 -10.16
C ALA A 213 11.97 -3.50 -9.21
N ASP A 214 13.12 -4.09 -9.48
CA ASP A 214 13.80 -5.02 -8.58
C ASP A 214 14.93 -4.32 -7.82
N SER A 215 15.16 -4.73 -6.57
CA SER A 215 16.28 -4.25 -5.73
C SER A 215 17.01 -5.41 -5.08
N SER A 216 18.33 -5.28 -4.98
CA SER A 216 19.19 -6.20 -4.22
C SER A 216 19.54 -5.62 -2.85
N ILE A 217 19.96 -6.51 -1.94
CA ILE A 217 20.51 -6.12 -0.64
C ILE A 217 21.99 -5.76 -0.81
N GLY A 218 22.34 -4.54 -0.38
CA GLY A 218 23.69 -4.02 -0.34
C GLY A 218 24.27 -4.00 1.07
N MET A 219 25.60 -3.90 1.15
CA MET A 219 26.35 -3.69 2.38
C MET A 219 27.11 -2.37 2.34
N VAL A 220 26.99 -1.58 3.41
CA VAL A 220 27.75 -0.35 3.62
C VAL A 220 28.66 -0.44 4.82
N VAL A 221 29.76 0.32 4.75
CA VAL A 221 30.62 0.69 5.88
C VAL A 221 30.62 2.21 6.03
N LYS A 222 31.13 2.71 7.16
CA LYS A 222 31.33 4.14 7.32
C LYS A 222 32.38 4.61 6.31
N LYS A 223 32.19 5.82 5.75
CA LYS A 223 33.09 6.36 4.74
C LYS A 223 34.53 6.42 5.27
N GLY A 224 35.45 5.86 4.50
CA GLY A 224 36.87 5.78 4.84
C GLY A 224 37.29 4.57 5.68
N ASP A 225 36.34 3.75 6.15
CA ASP A 225 36.66 2.46 6.76
C ASP A 225 37.12 1.45 5.69
N PRO A 226 37.92 0.44 6.05
CA PRO A 226 38.35 -0.60 5.12
C PRO A 226 37.14 -1.34 4.52
N TRP A 227 37.22 -1.64 3.22
CA TRP A 227 36.22 -2.46 2.53
C TRP A 227 36.52 -3.94 2.76
N PRO A 228 35.69 -4.66 3.52
CA PRO A 228 35.87 -6.11 3.67
C PRO A 228 35.53 -6.84 2.37
N ASP A 229 36.12 -8.01 2.15
CA ASP A 229 35.79 -8.85 1.00
C ASP A 229 34.47 -9.60 1.23
N ILE A 230 33.51 -9.37 0.33
CA ILE A 230 32.21 -10.05 0.33
C ILE A 230 31.90 -10.74 -1.00
N LYS A 231 32.89 -10.92 -1.89
CA LYS A 231 32.65 -11.45 -3.24
C LYS A 231 32.23 -12.91 -3.28
N THR A 232 32.52 -13.66 -2.22
CA THR A 232 32.12 -15.07 -2.09
C THR A 232 31.33 -15.25 -0.81
N VAL A 233 30.46 -16.27 -0.78
CA VAL A 233 29.70 -16.62 0.43
C VAL A 233 30.61 -16.84 1.63
N THR A 234 31.79 -17.46 1.45
CA THR A 234 32.77 -17.68 2.52
C THR A 234 33.34 -16.37 3.05
N ALA A 235 33.78 -15.47 2.17
CA ALA A 235 34.33 -14.17 2.56
C ALA A 235 33.27 -13.30 3.23
N PHE A 236 32.04 -13.30 2.70
CA PHE A 236 30.90 -12.61 3.29
C PHE A 236 30.57 -13.15 4.69
N ARG A 237 30.53 -14.47 4.86
CA ARG A 237 30.32 -15.11 6.17
C ARG A 237 31.39 -14.72 7.18
N ASN A 238 32.66 -14.72 6.79
CA ASN A 238 33.77 -14.32 7.67
C ASN A 238 33.66 -12.84 8.06
N THR A 239 33.35 -11.98 7.10
CA THR A 239 33.09 -10.55 7.33
C THR A 239 32.00 -10.34 8.40
N LEU A 240 30.87 -11.03 8.30
CA LEU A 240 29.80 -10.95 9.31
C LEU A 240 30.25 -11.46 10.69
N LEU A 241 31.06 -12.51 10.74
CA LEU A 241 31.57 -13.07 11.99
C LEU A 241 32.59 -12.17 12.68
N GLU A 242 33.41 -11.46 11.91
CA GLU A 242 34.45 -10.55 12.40
C GLU A 242 33.92 -9.15 12.72
N ALA A 243 32.79 -8.75 12.13
CA ALA A 243 32.19 -7.45 12.36
C ALA A 243 31.93 -7.17 13.85
N LYS A 244 32.21 -5.94 14.30
CA LYS A 244 31.92 -5.52 15.69
C LYS A 244 30.42 -5.36 15.95
N SER A 245 29.70 -4.83 14.97
CA SER A 245 28.26 -4.60 15.03
C SER A 245 27.68 -4.54 13.62
N ILE A 246 26.42 -4.98 13.49
CA ILE A 246 25.70 -5.13 12.23
C ILE A 246 24.34 -4.45 12.40
N ALA A 247 23.97 -3.58 11.48
CA ALA A 247 22.63 -3.01 11.37
C ALA A 247 21.90 -3.55 10.15
N TYR A 248 20.60 -3.80 10.28
CA TYR A 248 19.72 -4.17 9.17
C TYR A 248 18.36 -3.49 9.28
N SER A 249 17.64 -3.32 8.16
CA SER A 249 16.37 -2.57 8.12
C SER A 249 15.18 -3.30 8.76
N ASP A 250 14.10 -2.58 9.04
CA ASP A 250 12.82 -3.14 9.53
C ASP A 250 11.87 -3.60 8.41
N SER A 251 12.37 -3.75 7.18
CA SER A 251 11.58 -4.16 6.01
C SER A 251 12.11 -5.46 5.37
N ALA A 252 11.84 -5.68 4.08
CA ALA A 252 12.13 -6.96 3.41
C ALA A 252 13.59 -7.42 3.57
N SER A 253 14.56 -6.52 3.38
CA SER A 253 15.98 -6.87 3.48
C SER A 253 16.36 -7.33 4.88
N GLY A 254 16.04 -6.56 5.93
CA GLY A 254 16.38 -6.98 7.28
C GLY A 254 15.52 -8.12 7.85
N THR A 255 14.27 -8.26 7.41
CA THR A 255 13.45 -9.46 7.72
C THR A 255 14.12 -10.71 7.15
N TYR A 256 14.59 -10.67 5.90
CA TYR A 256 15.34 -11.77 5.30
C TYR A 256 16.66 -12.04 6.04
N ILE A 257 17.42 -10.99 6.35
CA ILE A 257 18.72 -11.10 7.02
C ILE A 257 18.58 -11.81 8.37
N SER A 258 17.67 -11.32 9.21
CA SER A 258 17.47 -11.81 10.57
C SER A 258 16.81 -13.20 10.60
N SER A 259 15.79 -13.44 9.78
CA SER A 259 15.00 -14.68 9.87
C SER A 259 15.56 -15.85 9.06
N GLN A 260 16.35 -15.58 8.01
CA GLN A 260 16.81 -16.59 7.05
C GLN A 260 18.32 -16.55 6.80
N LEU A 261 18.90 -15.39 6.45
CA LEU A 261 20.29 -15.33 5.98
C LEU A 261 21.27 -15.85 7.01
N PHE A 262 21.16 -15.40 8.26
CA PHE A 262 22.07 -15.85 9.32
C PHE A 262 21.98 -17.36 9.60
N LYS A 263 20.80 -17.96 9.43
CA LYS A 263 20.59 -19.42 9.52
C LYS A 263 21.21 -20.14 8.34
N LYS A 264 20.97 -19.65 7.11
CA LYS A 264 21.58 -20.21 5.88
C LYS A 264 23.10 -20.23 5.95
N LEU A 265 23.71 -19.22 6.58
CA LEU A 265 25.15 -19.13 6.78
C LEU A 265 25.66 -19.91 8.01
N GLY A 266 24.77 -20.44 8.85
CA GLY A 266 25.14 -21.13 10.09
C GLY A 266 25.89 -20.23 11.08
N ILE A 267 25.46 -18.97 11.20
CA ILE A 267 26.10 -17.97 12.08
C ILE A 267 25.14 -17.27 13.03
N GLU A 268 23.83 -17.57 13.00
CA GLU A 268 22.80 -16.90 13.81
C GLU A 268 23.21 -16.71 15.27
N ASP A 269 23.61 -17.78 15.96
CA ASP A 269 24.04 -17.71 17.36
C ASP A 269 25.26 -16.83 17.60
N ARG A 270 26.13 -16.68 16.59
CA ARG A 270 27.37 -15.90 16.69
C ARG A 270 27.18 -14.43 16.38
N VAL A 271 26.06 -14.05 15.75
CA VAL A 271 25.79 -12.66 15.35
C VAL A 271 24.61 -12.04 16.10
N LYS A 272 23.76 -12.83 16.76
CA LYS A 272 22.55 -12.35 17.44
C LYS A 272 22.78 -11.18 18.40
N ASP A 273 23.88 -11.18 19.14
CA ASP A 273 24.16 -10.16 20.16
C ASP A 273 24.73 -8.85 19.57
N LYS A 274 25.10 -8.86 18.29
CA LYS A 274 25.72 -7.71 17.59
C LYS A 274 24.95 -7.27 16.35
N ALA A 275 23.88 -7.96 15.98
CA ALA A 275 23.07 -7.69 14.81
C ALA A 275 21.72 -7.11 15.23
N HIS A 276 21.49 -5.83 14.90
CA HIS A 276 20.35 -5.07 15.38
C HIS A 276 19.50 -4.52 14.23
N MET A 277 18.19 -4.61 14.40
CA MET A 277 17.22 -4.00 13.49
C MET A 277 17.17 -2.49 13.73
N ILE A 278 17.13 -1.72 12.64
CA ILE A 278 16.94 -0.27 12.64
C ILE A 278 15.55 0.03 12.11
N GLU A 279 14.72 0.63 12.95
CA GLU A 279 13.33 0.95 12.62
C GLU A 279 13.21 2.33 11.98
N CYS A 280 12.41 2.42 10.92
CA CYS A 280 11.89 3.65 10.31
C CYS A 280 12.92 4.64 9.72
N ILE A 281 14.23 4.48 9.96
CA ILE A 281 15.28 5.34 9.44
C ILE A 281 16.25 4.56 8.52
N PRO A 282 16.95 5.22 7.58
CA PRO A 282 17.93 4.54 6.73
C PRO A 282 19.07 3.95 7.57
N VAL A 283 19.37 2.67 7.37
CA VAL A 283 20.45 1.94 8.06
C VAL A 283 21.79 2.63 7.84
N ALA A 284 22.07 3.08 6.62
CA ALA A 284 23.28 3.81 6.29
C ALA A 284 23.48 5.08 7.14
N SER A 285 22.41 5.70 7.65
CA SER A 285 22.53 6.89 8.50
C SER A 285 23.14 6.56 9.87
N GLU A 286 22.86 5.38 10.42
CA GLU A 286 23.43 4.91 11.68
C GLU A 286 24.88 4.43 11.51
N VAL A 287 25.19 3.84 10.36
CA VAL A 287 26.58 3.50 9.99
C VAL A 287 27.42 4.78 9.79
N ALA A 288 26.88 5.80 9.10
CA ALA A 288 27.57 7.09 8.92
C ALA A 288 27.93 7.76 10.26
N LYS A 289 27.04 7.66 11.27
CA LYS A 289 27.30 8.12 12.64
C LYS A 289 28.39 7.32 13.35
N GLY A 290 28.69 6.10 12.88
CA GLY A 290 29.63 5.17 13.50
C GLY A 290 29.01 4.30 14.59
N ASN A 291 27.67 4.24 14.67
CA ASN A 291 26.97 3.39 15.65
C ASN A 291 27.09 1.91 15.28
N TYR A 292 27.25 1.59 14.00
CA TYR A 292 27.40 0.24 13.47
C TYR A 292 28.58 0.13 12.52
N ALA A 293 29.30 -0.98 12.59
CA ALA A 293 30.43 -1.24 11.69
C ALA A 293 29.95 -1.60 10.27
N LEU A 294 28.91 -2.44 10.17
CA LEU A 294 28.29 -2.85 8.91
C LEU A 294 26.81 -2.45 8.90
N GLY A 295 26.30 -2.05 7.73
CA GLY A 295 24.88 -1.83 7.51
C GLY A 295 24.37 -2.57 6.28
N PHE A 296 23.16 -3.12 6.39
CA PHE A 296 22.50 -3.85 5.31
C PHE A 296 21.09 -3.31 5.06
N GLN A 297 20.83 -2.98 3.81
CA GLN A 297 19.51 -2.53 3.35
C GLN A 297 19.43 -2.73 1.83
N GLN A 298 18.30 -2.39 1.22
CA GLN A 298 18.20 -2.33 -0.23
C GLN A 298 19.18 -1.30 -0.77
N VAL A 299 19.89 -1.61 -1.87
CA VAL A 299 20.88 -0.72 -2.48
C VAL A 299 20.32 0.68 -2.73
N SER A 300 19.06 0.76 -3.18
CA SER A 300 18.38 2.02 -3.46
C SER A 300 18.15 2.92 -2.24
N GLU A 301 18.18 2.35 -1.03
CA GLU A 301 18.07 3.09 0.23
C GLU A 301 19.43 3.49 0.78
N LEU A 302 20.51 2.80 0.36
CA LEU A 302 21.88 3.06 0.78
C LEU A 302 22.53 4.18 -0.03
N LEU A 303 22.36 4.15 -1.36
CA LEU A 303 22.99 5.10 -2.29
C LEU A 303 22.75 6.59 -1.96
N PRO A 304 21.54 7.02 -1.52
CA PRO A 304 21.29 8.44 -1.24
C PRO A 304 21.93 8.95 0.05
N VAL A 305 22.52 8.09 0.88
CA VAL A 305 23.03 8.47 2.21
C VAL A 305 24.51 8.80 2.15
N HIS A 306 24.86 10.01 2.59
CA HIS A 306 26.25 10.44 2.70
C HIS A 306 26.93 9.89 3.97
N GLY A 307 28.26 9.80 3.94
CA GLY A 307 29.05 9.35 5.09
C GLY A 307 29.21 7.83 5.20
N VAL A 308 28.76 7.09 4.20
CA VAL A 308 29.01 5.65 4.02
C VAL A 308 29.61 5.38 2.65
N ASP A 309 30.27 4.23 2.53
CA ASP A 309 30.69 3.65 1.26
C ASP A 309 29.93 2.34 1.03
N LEU A 310 29.33 2.18 -0.17
CA LEU A 310 28.71 0.93 -0.59
C LEU A 310 29.81 -0.06 -1.00
N VAL A 311 30.03 -1.09 -0.18
CA VAL A 311 31.06 -2.11 -0.41
C VAL A 311 30.68 -3.02 -1.57
N GLY A 312 29.40 -3.33 -1.69
CA GLY A 312 28.86 -4.19 -2.74
C GLY A 312 27.52 -4.80 -2.35
N GLU A 313 27.03 -5.69 -3.21
CA GLU A 313 25.82 -6.48 -2.97
C GLU A 313 26.14 -7.77 -2.23
N VAL A 314 25.19 -8.27 -1.45
CA VAL A 314 25.26 -9.62 -0.86
C VAL A 314 25.41 -10.64 -2.00
N PRO A 315 26.28 -11.67 -1.87
CA PRO A 315 26.50 -12.67 -2.93
C PRO A 315 25.21 -13.29 -3.45
N ASP A 316 25.15 -13.48 -4.78
CA ASP A 316 23.95 -13.95 -5.47
C ASP A 316 23.39 -15.26 -4.88
N GLU A 317 24.24 -16.18 -4.42
CA GLU A 317 23.82 -17.46 -3.85
C GLU A 317 23.05 -17.34 -2.53
N VAL A 318 23.20 -16.21 -1.83
CA VAL A 318 22.54 -15.92 -0.56
C VAL A 318 21.76 -14.60 -0.56
N GLN A 319 21.61 -13.98 -1.73
CA GLN A 319 20.87 -12.75 -1.95
C GLN A 319 19.34 -12.98 -1.89
N LEU A 320 18.60 -11.92 -1.59
CA LEU A 320 17.15 -11.85 -1.85
C LEU A 320 16.86 -10.63 -2.72
N ILE A 321 16.50 -10.87 -3.99
CA ILE A 321 15.99 -9.81 -4.86
C ILE A 321 14.56 -9.47 -4.45
N THR A 322 14.33 -8.21 -4.14
CA THR A 322 13.05 -7.69 -3.68
C THR A 322 12.37 -6.94 -4.81
N ARG A 323 11.20 -7.44 -5.22
CA ARG A 323 10.33 -6.76 -6.18
C ARG A 323 9.59 -5.61 -5.50
N TYR A 324 9.64 -4.43 -6.08
CA TYR A 324 8.76 -3.30 -5.76
C TYR A 324 7.63 -3.20 -6.78
N ALA A 325 6.42 -3.06 -6.25
CA ALA A 325 5.21 -2.88 -7.03
C ALA A 325 4.34 -1.80 -6.39
N GLY A 326 3.47 -1.20 -7.19
CA GLY A 326 2.44 -0.28 -6.71
C GLY A 326 1.05 -0.71 -7.10
N ALA A 327 0.04 -0.22 -6.37
CA ALA A 327 -1.37 -0.40 -6.69
C ALA A 327 -2.18 0.79 -6.19
N VAL A 328 -3.35 0.98 -6.79
CA VAL A 328 -4.32 1.99 -6.35
C VAL A 328 -5.12 1.43 -5.18
N ILE A 329 -5.37 2.25 -4.16
CA ILE A 329 -6.22 1.87 -3.02
C ILE A 329 -7.68 1.74 -3.48
N ALA A 330 -8.37 0.69 -3.04
CA ALA A 330 -9.74 0.40 -3.49
C ALA A 330 -10.73 1.55 -3.22
N GLU A 331 -10.56 2.26 -2.10
CA GLU A 331 -11.37 3.41 -1.70
C GLU A 331 -10.72 4.77 -2.04
N ALA A 332 -9.70 4.79 -2.90
CA ALA A 332 -9.05 6.04 -3.28
C ALA A 332 -10.04 7.02 -3.93
N VAL A 333 -9.89 8.30 -3.63
CA VAL A 333 -10.67 9.35 -4.30
C VAL A 333 -10.07 9.63 -5.69
N ASN A 334 -8.74 9.64 -5.78
CA ASN A 334 -8.01 9.96 -7.01
C ASN A 334 -7.50 8.68 -7.70
N GLN A 335 -8.41 7.75 -8.02
CA GLN A 335 -8.04 6.45 -8.62
C GLN A 335 -7.34 6.62 -9.98
N LYS A 336 -7.90 7.45 -10.87
CA LYS A 336 -7.37 7.64 -12.22
C LYS A 336 -6.00 8.29 -12.21
N GLU A 337 -5.81 9.26 -11.32
CA GLU A 337 -4.55 9.96 -11.11
C GLU A 337 -3.50 9.02 -10.52
N GLY A 338 -3.91 8.13 -9.60
CA GLY A 338 -3.08 7.04 -9.11
C GLY A 338 -2.65 6.04 -10.18
N GLU A 339 -3.57 5.60 -11.05
CA GLU A 339 -3.27 4.73 -12.20
C GLU A 339 -2.31 5.42 -13.19
N ALA A 340 -2.51 6.72 -13.44
CA ALA A 340 -1.65 7.52 -14.30
C ALA A 340 -0.22 7.64 -13.71
N LEU A 341 -0.09 7.81 -12.39
CA LEU A 341 1.20 7.79 -11.71
C LEU A 341 1.91 6.43 -11.89
N LEU A 342 1.24 5.32 -11.62
CA LEU A 342 1.83 3.99 -11.76
C LEU A 342 2.23 3.68 -13.22
N SER A 343 1.43 4.11 -14.19
CA SER A 343 1.72 4.00 -15.62
C SER A 343 2.98 4.80 -16.00
N PHE A 344 3.14 6.00 -15.44
CA PHE A 344 4.35 6.80 -15.64
C PHE A 344 5.57 6.13 -14.99
N LEU A 345 5.47 5.66 -13.75
CA LEU A 345 6.60 5.05 -13.03
C LEU A 345 7.10 3.73 -13.66
N SER A 346 6.23 3.01 -14.37
CA SER A 346 6.59 1.78 -15.10
C SER A 346 7.00 2.02 -16.56
N SER A 347 6.96 3.28 -17.02
CA SER A 347 7.26 3.63 -18.40
C SER A 347 8.76 3.53 -18.74
N PRO A 348 9.13 3.42 -20.03
CA PRO A 348 10.52 3.49 -20.46
C PRO A 348 11.22 4.80 -20.07
N GLU A 349 10.50 5.93 -20.10
CA GLU A 349 11.06 7.26 -19.77
C GLU A 349 11.49 7.39 -18.30
N ALA A 350 10.95 6.57 -17.39
CA ALA A 350 11.34 6.56 -15.98
C ALA A 350 12.57 5.68 -15.69
N GLN A 351 12.94 4.76 -16.59
CA GLN A 351 13.89 3.68 -16.28
C GLN A 351 15.30 4.18 -15.97
N ASP A 352 15.80 5.19 -16.69
CA ASP A 352 17.14 5.73 -16.44
C ASP A 352 17.28 6.29 -15.02
N ILE A 353 16.25 6.98 -14.52
CA ILE A 353 16.23 7.53 -13.15
C ILE A 353 16.08 6.41 -12.12
N ILE A 354 15.29 5.38 -12.42
CA ILE A 354 15.14 4.18 -11.59
C ILE A 354 16.49 3.47 -11.45
N HIS A 355 17.23 3.27 -12.56
CA HIS A 355 18.56 2.67 -12.53
C HIS A 355 19.57 3.51 -11.77
N ALA A 356 19.57 4.82 -11.99
CA ALA A 356 20.41 5.77 -11.25
C ALA A 356 20.05 5.85 -9.75
N ALA A 357 18.91 5.31 -9.34
CA ALA A 357 18.53 5.14 -7.94
C ALA A 357 18.93 3.77 -7.36
N GLY A 358 19.65 2.92 -8.10
CA GLY A 358 20.11 1.60 -7.63
C GLY A 358 19.08 0.48 -7.77
N LEU A 359 18.03 0.70 -8.57
CA LEU A 359 17.00 -0.27 -8.87
C LEU A 359 17.21 -0.87 -10.27
N ARG A 360 16.64 -2.04 -10.52
CA ARG A 360 16.73 -2.75 -11.80
C ARG A 360 15.36 -2.81 -12.47
N SER A 361 15.33 -2.69 -13.80
CA SER A 361 14.07 -2.85 -14.53
C SER A 361 13.48 -4.23 -14.30
N VAL A 362 12.18 -4.26 -14.13
CA VAL A 362 11.40 -5.49 -14.22
C VAL A 362 10.99 -5.67 -15.66
N ARG A 363 11.05 -6.91 -16.16
CA ARG A 363 10.45 -7.20 -17.45
C ARG A 363 8.95 -6.92 -17.31
N ALA A 364 8.38 -6.11 -18.19
CA ALA A 364 6.93 -6.04 -18.31
C ALA A 364 6.45 -7.48 -18.52
N GLU A 365 5.69 -8.02 -17.56
CA GLU A 365 4.93 -9.21 -17.85
C GLU A 365 3.98 -8.81 -18.97
N ASN A 366 4.31 -9.23 -20.20
CA ASN A 366 3.35 -9.17 -21.28
C ASN A 366 2.14 -9.92 -20.74
N GLY A 367 1.09 -9.18 -20.36
CA GLY A 367 -0.20 -9.71 -20.00
C GLY A 367 -0.63 -10.63 -21.13
N GLY A 368 -0.35 -11.92 -20.94
CA GLY A 368 -0.54 -12.96 -21.92
C GLY A 368 -1.99 -13.34 -21.99
N SER A 369 -2.90 -12.39 -22.18
CA SER A 369 -4.07 -12.67 -23.00
C SER A 369 -3.59 -12.71 -24.44
N SER A 370 -2.93 -13.81 -24.82
CA SER A 370 -2.95 -14.17 -26.23
C SER A 370 -4.39 -14.46 -26.56
N CYS A 371 -5.12 -13.44 -27.01
CA CYS A 371 -6.30 -13.64 -27.83
C CYS A 371 -5.79 -14.19 -29.16
N ARG A 372 -5.37 -15.46 -29.16
CA ARG A 372 -5.28 -16.23 -30.39
C ARG A 372 -6.71 -16.36 -30.85
N SER A 373 -7.03 -15.68 -31.94
CA SER A 373 -8.22 -15.93 -32.73
C SER A 373 -8.23 -17.42 -33.12
N SER A 374 -8.88 -18.25 -32.32
CA SER A 374 -9.21 -19.63 -32.66
C SER A 374 -10.39 -19.59 -33.63
N HIS A 375 -10.15 -19.14 -34.86
CA HIS A 375 -11.12 -19.22 -35.97
C HIS A 375 -10.60 -20.03 -37.17
N THR A 376 -9.45 -20.68 -37.06
CA THR A 376 -8.93 -21.56 -38.12
C THR A 376 -8.69 -23.01 -37.70
N ALA A 377 -8.73 -23.33 -36.40
CA ALA A 377 -8.50 -24.70 -35.92
C ALA A 377 -9.76 -25.59 -35.93
N ASN A 378 -10.96 -25.02 -35.82
CA ASN A 378 -12.22 -25.80 -35.85
C ASN A 378 -12.68 -26.19 -37.27
N ALA A 379 -12.23 -25.49 -38.32
CA ALA A 379 -12.59 -25.82 -39.70
C ALA A 379 -11.84 -27.06 -40.23
N VAL A 380 -10.61 -27.29 -39.77
CA VAL A 380 -9.76 -28.40 -40.24
C VAL A 380 -10.19 -29.75 -39.61
N PHE A 381 -10.68 -29.74 -38.37
CA PHE A 381 -11.19 -30.96 -37.73
C PHE A 381 -12.56 -31.42 -38.24
N ILE A 382 -13.43 -30.48 -38.66
CA ILE A 382 -14.73 -30.83 -39.25
C ILE A 382 -14.57 -31.38 -40.67
N LEU A 383 -13.56 -30.91 -41.43
CA LEU A 383 -13.30 -31.39 -42.79
C LEU A 383 -12.69 -32.80 -42.82
N LEU A 384 -11.89 -33.17 -41.82
CA LEU A 384 -11.31 -34.53 -41.70
C LEU A 384 -12.33 -35.57 -41.21
N ALA A 385 -13.30 -35.18 -40.38
CA ALA A 385 -14.35 -36.09 -39.90
C ALA A 385 -15.40 -36.46 -40.98
N LEU A 386 -15.57 -35.63 -42.02
CA LEU A 386 -16.49 -35.90 -43.13
C LEU A 386 -15.89 -36.81 -44.22
N ILE A 387 -14.57 -36.90 -44.33
CA ILE A 387 -13.91 -37.76 -45.33
C ILE A 387 -13.89 -39.24 -44.90
N THR A 388 -14.02 -39.53 -43.60
CA THR A 388 -14.07 -40.93 -43.09
C THR A 388 -15.47 -41.56 -43.14
N ILE A 389 -16.51 -40.81 -43.53
CA ILE A 389 -17.89 -41.34 -43.64
C ILE A 389 -18.27 -41.64 -45.11
N LEU A 390 -17.37 -41.41 -46.07
CA LEU A 390 -17.63 -41.60 -47.51
C LEU A 390 -16.63 -42.51 -48.25
N PHE A 391 -15.89 -43.38 -47.54
CA PHE A 391 -15.15 -44.49 -48.14
C PHE A 391 -15.34 -45.79 -47.36
#